data_AF-A0A4R8IJW7-F1
#
_entry.id   AF-A0A4R8IJW7-F1
#
_cell.length_a   1.000
_cell.length_b   1.000
_cell.length_c   1.000
_cell.angle_alpha   90.00
_cell.angle_beta   90.00
_cell.angle_gamma   90.00
#
_symmetry.space_group_name_H-M   'P 1'
#
loop_
_entity.id
_entity.type
_entity.pdbx_description
1 polymer ?
#
loop_
_entity_poly.entity_id
_entity_poly.type
_entity_poly.pdbx_seq_one_letter_code
_entity_poly.pdbx_strand_id
1 'polypeptide(L)'
;MKKVIVFFLLTFSLVPFDASENIDDSIKQHYKTSANLNVRKGAGKKHPIIFTLKKDDEVKLISKRDNWSEIKYAEKSGFVSSKYLIPIKISSDETFPSGKSIFFFILKIVFAFILLIITFNIYQRISITNSKKKDRNLLQTVTDLDRGTWSERDLVLKLLKYGISEQNIFHDLFIRTHKGNFSQIDLVVTTEVGLFVFEVKDYSGWIYGDGNKTKWTKVLAYGKQKYYFYNPILQNNKHIENLKNQLINFSNIPYFSIVVFYGNCELKDISFVPEGTFITKVERVFEVINLILNNNNKIEYSNLDKILNVLKESQLNGRDYKIQELHKENVKDMLGKHRVFE
;
A
#
# COMPACT_ATOMS: atom_id res chain seq x y z
N MET A 1 13.12 19.15 6.44
CA MET A 1 14.44 18.78 5.85
C MET A 1 15.28 18.11 6.92
N LYS A 2 15.35 16.77 6.94
CA LYS A 2 16.37 16.01 7.67
C LYS A 2 16.89 14.96 6.69
N LYS A 3 18.16 15.09 6.34
CA LYS A 3 18.87 14.26 5.36
C LYS A 3 18.97 12.84 5.92
N VAL A 4 18.31 11.88 5.28
CA VAL A 4 18.59 10.45 5.49
C VAL A 4 19.53 10.06 4.34
N ILE A 5 20.83 10.14 4.61
CA ILE A 5 21.86 9.60 3.73
C ILE A 5 22.01 8.14 4.12
N VAL A 6 21.50 7.23 3.29
CA VAL A 6 21.80 5.80 3.41
C VAL A 6 23.01 5.53 2.53
N PHE A 7 24.19 5.44 3.15
CA PHE A 7 25.40 4.92 2.51
C PHE A 7 25.34 3.40 2.49
N PHE A 8 25.09 2.80 1.33
CA PHE A 8 25.31 1.36 1.11
C PHE A 8 26.54 1.22 0.20
N LEU A 9 27.73 1.28 0.82
CA LEU A 9 28.99 0.87 0.18
C LEU A 9 29.15 -0.63 0.40
N LEU A 10 28.55 -1.44 -0.47
CA LEU A 10 28.86 -2.85 -0.60
C LEU A 10 29.93 -2.97 -1.70
N THR A 11 31.18 -2.74 -1.33
CA THR A 11 32.32 -3.09 -2.18
C THR A 11 32.41 -4.61 -2.21
N PHE A 12 31.71 -5.24 -3.16
CA PHE A 12 31.92 -6.64 -3.47
C PHE A 12 33.30 -6.73 -4.11
N SER A 13 34.30 -7.12 -3.33
CA SER A 13 35.64 -7.39 -3.84
C SER A 13 35.54 -8.51 -4.86
N LEU A 14 35.83 -8.18 -6.11
CA LEU A 14 36.03 -9.12 -7.20
C LEU A 14 37.23 -10.01 -6.83
N VAL A 15 36.98 -11.15 -6.21
CA VAL A 15 37.98 -12.22 -6.17
C VAL A 15 37.81 -13.01 -7.47
N PRO A 16 38.74 -12.92 -8.44
CA PRO A 16 38.67 -13.75 -9.63
C PRO A 16 38.93 -15.22 -9.25
N PHE A 17 37.90 -16.05 -9.38
CA PHE A 17 38.02 -17.51 -9.24
C PHE A 17 38.48 -18.12 -10.56
N ASP A 18 39.77 -18.42 -10.65
CA ASP A 18 40.41 -18.87 -11.89
C ASP A 18 40.52 -20.41 -11.98
N ALA A 19 39.40 -21.07 -12.25
CA ALA A 19 39.42 -22.40 -12.88
C ALA A 19 39.57 -22.26 -14.41
N SER A 20 40.79 -22.46 -14.94
CA SER A 20 41.02 -22.62 -16.38
C SER A 20 41.00 -24.11 -16.72
N GLU A 21 40.13 -24.51 -17.65
CA GLU A 21 40.19 -25.83 -18.29
C GLU A 21 40.92 -25.61 -19.62
N ASN A 22 42.08 -26.25 -19.80
CA ASN A 22 42.99 -26.03 -20.93
C ASN A 22 42.40 -26.54 -22.27
N ILE A 23 41.72 -25.67 -23.00
CA ILE A 23 41.21 -25.94 -24.36
C ILE A 23 42.35 -26.00 -25.41
N ASP A 24 43.50 -25.36 -25.14
CA ASP A 24 44.63 -25.19 -26.08
C ASP A 24 45.33 -26.51 -26.51
N ASP A 25 45.37 -27.53 -25.66
CA ASP A 25 46.08 -28.78 -25.98
C ASP A 25 45.29 -29.75 -26.87
N SER A 26 43.96 -29.60 -26.95
CA SER A 26 43.12 -30.43 -27.84
C SER A 26 43.29 -30.06 -29.32
N ILE A 27 43.62 -28.80 -29.61
CA ILE A 27 43.66 -28.23 -30.97
C ILE A 27 44.97 -28.54 -31.69
N LYS A 28 46.08 -28.73 -30.96
CA LYS A 28 47.41 -29.08 -31.52
C LYS A 28 47.48 -30.45 -32.21
N GLN A 29 46.42 -31.26 -32.12
CA GLN A 29 46.37 -32.61 -32.65
C GLN A 29 45.67 -32.72 -34.02
N HIS A 30 45.07 -31.65 -34.55
CA HIS A 30 44.33 -31.72 -35.82
C HIS A 30 45.15 -31.22 -37.03
N TYR A 31 45.24 -32.04 -38.07
CA TYR A 31 45.97 -31.76 -39.30
C TYR A 31 45.08 -32.04 -40.51
N LYS A 32 45.40 -31.41 -41.64
CA LYS A 32 44.84 -31.78 -42.94
C LYS A 32 45.92 -32.27 -43.89
N THR A 33 45.56 -33.15 -44.80
CA THR A 33 46.49 -33.65 -45.83
C THR A 33 46.69 -32.60 -46.93
N SER A 34 47.93 -32.43 -47.41
CA SER A 34 48.23 -31.52 -48.52
C SER A 34 48.18 -32.19 -49.91
N ALA A 35 48.01 -33.51 -49.95
CA ALA A 35 47.93 -34.33 -51.15
C ALA A 35 47.16 -35.63 -50.86
N ASN A 36 46.89 -36.44 -51.90
CA ASN A 36 46.40 -37.80 -51.71
C ASN A 36 47.52 -38.66 -51.09
N LEU A 37 47.24 -39.33 -49.98
CA LEU A 37 48.24 -40.08 -49.21
C LEU A 37 47.87 -41.55 -49.07
N ASN A 38 48.86 -42.41 -49.20
CA ASN A 38 48.75 -43.81 -48.80
C ASN A 38 49.02 -43.93 -47.30
N VAL A 39 48.04 -44.43 -46.54
CA VAL A 39 48.19 -44.75 -45.13
C VAL A 39 48.70 -46.17 -45.00
N ARG A 40 49.79 -46.36 -44.24
CA ARG A 40 50.50 -47.64 -44.14
C ARG A 40 50.41 -48.23 -42.73
N LYS A 41 50.56 -49.56 -42.64
CA LYS A 41 50.56 -50.28 -41.34
C LYS A 41 51.75 -49.91 -40.43
N GLY A 42 52.83 -49.37 -40.99
CA GLY A 42 54.04 -48.98 -40.25
C GLY A 42 54.77 -47.82 -40.90
N ALA A 43 55.71 -47.21 -40.17
CA ALA A 43 56.50 -46.06 -40.59
C ALA A 43 57.55 -46.45 -41.66
N GLY A 44 57.16 -46.47 -42.93
CA GLY A 44 58.07 -46.75 -44.03
C GLY A 44 57.38 -47.12 -45.35
N LYS A 45 58.07 -46.90 -46.47
CA LYS A 45 57.53 -47.18 -47.81
C LYS A 45 57.33 -48.68 -48.11
N LYS A 46 57.97 -49.57 -47.35
CA LYS A 46 57.89 -51.03 -47.50
C LYS A 46 56.69 -51.66 -46.76
N HIS A 47 56.02 -50.92 -45.88
CA HIS A 47 54.83 -51.43 -45.19
C HIS A 47 53.60 -51.44 -46.10
N PRO A 48 52.67 -52.40 -45.93
CA PRO A 48 51.46 -52.47 -46.74
C PRO A 48 50.58 -51.22 -46.54
N ILE A 49 49.94 -50.80 -47.62
CA ILE A 49 48.94 -49.72 -47.62
C ILE A 49 47.64 -50.30 -47.07
N ILE A 50 47.07 -49.66 -46.05
CA ILE A 50 45.83 -50.09 -45.39
C ILE A 50 44.61 -49.31 -45.88
N PHE A 51 44.78 -48.03 -46.25
CA PHE A 51 43.78 -47.20 -46.93
C PHE A 51 44.46 -45.95 -47.52
N THR A 52 43.68 -45.10 -48.19
CA THR A 52 44.17 -43.83 -48.74
C THR A 52 43.37 -42.66 -48.19
N LEU A 53 44.04 -41.52 -48.06
CA LEU A 53 43.43 -40.22 -47.76
C LEU A 53 43.45 -39.38 -49.04
N LYS A 54 42.41 -38.59 -49.25
CA LYS A 54 42.39 -37.55 -50.26
C LYS A 54 43.08 -36.30 -49.73
N LYS A 55 43.48 -35.40 -50.64
CA LYS A 55 43.90 -34.05 -50.29
C LYS A 55 42.78 -33.35 -49.50
N ASP A 56 43.18 -32.58 -48.49
CA ASP A 56 42.32 -31.84 -47.56
C ASP A 56 41.51 -32.71 -46.58
N ASP A 57 41.73 -34.03 -46.54
CA ASP A 57 41.18 -34.88 -45.47
C ASP A 57 41.77 -34.48 -44.10
N GLU A 58 40.90 -34.36 -43.11
CA GLU A 58 41.28 -34.02 -41.73
C GLU A 58 41.61 -35.27 -40.91
N VAL A 59 42.71 -35.22 -40.18
CA VAL A 59 43.22 -36.33 -39.37
C VAL A 59 43.66 -35.85 -38.00
N LYS A 60 43.57 -36.73 -37.01
CA LYS A 60 44.17 -36.51 -35.69
C LYS A 60 45.58 -37.10 -35.67
N LEU A 61 46.58 -36.31 -35.32
CA LEU A 61 47.95 -36.77 -35.09
C LEU A 61 48.03 -37.49 -33.74
N ILE A 62 48.37 -38.78 -33.77
CA ILE A 62 48.63 -39.58 -32.56
C ILE A 62 50.09 -39.41 -32.13
N SER A 63 51.02 -39.55 -33.07
CA SER A 63 52.46 -39.45 -32.79
C SER A 63 53.24 -39.03 -34.03
N LYS A 64 54.45 -38.49 -33.83
CA LYS A 64 55.37 -38.13 -34.91
C LYS A 64 56.75 -38.66 -34.60
N ARG A 65 57.34 -39.40 -35.54
CA ARG A 65 58.71 -39.89 -35.46
C ARG A 65 59.39 -39.69 -36.81
N ASP A 66 60.44 -38.87 -36.81
CA ASP A 66 61.21 -38.53 -38.01
C ASP A 66 60.31 -38.01 -39.15
N ASN A 67 60.28 -38.75 -40.26
CA ASN A 67 59.54 -38.42 -41.48
C ASN A 67 58.13 -39.05 -41.54
N TRP A 68 57.70 -39.75 -40.50
CA TRP A 68 56.40 -40.44 -40.43
C TRP A 68 55.58 -39.97 -39.22
N SER A 69 54.29 -39.86 -39.47
CA SER A 69 53.28 -39.48 -38.49
C SER A 69 52.25 -40.59 -38.39
N GLU A 70 51.98 -41.02 -37.17
CA GLU A 70 50.82 -41.87 -36.89
C GLU A 70 49.59 -40.99 -36.75
N ILE A 71 48.55 -41.31 -37.51
CA ILE A 71 47.31 -40.55 -37.55
C ILE A 71 46.12 -41.45 -37.26
N LYS A 72 45.04 -40.86 -36.76
CA LYS A 72 43.69 -41.45 -36.71
C LYS A 72 42.82 -40.74 -37.75
N TYR A 73 42.16 -41.53 -38.59
CA TYR A 73 41.15 -41.08 -39.54
C TYR A 73 39.90 -41.96 -39.40
N ALA A 74 38.77 -41.37 -39.03
CA ALA A 74 37.60 -42.09 -38.52
C ALA A 74 38.02 -43.09 -37.43
N GLU A 75 37.68 -44.38 -37.55
CA GLU A 75 38.10 -45.43 -36.60
C GLU A 75 39.37 -46.21 -37.02
N LYS A 76 40.11 -45.73 -38.02
CA LYS A 76 41.32 -46.39 -38.51
C LYS A 76 42.56 -45.56 -38.16
N SER A 77 43.63 -46.26 -37.76
CA SER A 77 44.93 -45.65 -37.50
C SER A 77 46.00 -46.19 -38.45
N GLY A 78 46.99 -45.37 -38.75
CA GLY A 78 48.17 -45.80 -39.51
C GLY A 78 49.15 -44.67 -39.75
N PHE A 79 50.20 -44.98 -40.51
CA PHE A 79 51.34 -44.10 -40.70
C PHE A 79 51.30 -43.43 -42.07
N VAL A 80 51.48 -42.11 -42.09
CA VAL A 80 51.62 -41.27 -43.28
C VAL A 80 52.93 -40.48 -43.22
N SER A 81 53.43 -39.99 -44.35
CA SER A 81 54.61 -39.12 -44.32
C SER A 81 54.26 -37.75 -43.74
N SER A 82 54.98 -37.33 -42.70
CA SER A 82 54.72 -36.08 -41.97
C SER A 82 54.82 -34.83 -42.86
N LYS A 83 55.55 -34.90 -43.97
CA LYS A 83 55.70 -33.80 -44.94
C LYS A 83 54.36 -33.34 -45.52
N TYR A 84 53.38 -34.22 -45.58
CA TYR A 84 52.08 -33.92 -46.20
C TYR A 84 50.97 -33.62 -45.20
N LEU A 85 51.30 -33.38 -43.93
CA LEU A 85 50.35 -32.96 -42.90
C LEU A 85 50.54 -31.48 -42.60
N ILE A 86 49.48 -30.70 -42.77
CA ILE A 86 49.44 -29.27 -42.47
C ILE A 86 48.59 -29.08 -41.20
N PRO A 87 49.09 -28.42 -40.14
CA PRO A 87 48.30 -28.16 -38.95
C PRO A 87 47.14 -27.23 -39.28
N ILE A 88 45.95 -27.56 -38.77
CA ILE A 88 44.76 -26.71 -38.94
C ILE A 88 44.85 -25.59 -37.90
N LYS A 89 45.11 -24.35 -38.35
CA LYS A 89 45.01 -23.16 -37.50
C LYS A 89 43.58 -22.66 -37.52
N ILE A 90 42.85 -22.80 -36.42
CA ILE A 90 41.54 -22.16 -36.27
C ILE A 90 41.82 -20.67 -35.94
N SER A 91 41.33 -19.75 -36.77
CA SER A 91 41.33 -18.32 -36.46
C SER A 91 40.41 -18.08 -35.27
N SER A 92 41.00 -17.76 -34.13
CA SER A 92 40.33 -17.54 -32.84
C SER A 92 39.64 -16.17 -32.77
N ASP A 93 38.75 -15.85 -33.72
CA ASP A 93 38.11 -14.53 -33.80
C ASP A 93 36.62 -14.51 -33.40
N GLU A 94 36.10 -15.63 -32.89
CA GLU A 94 34.80 -15.64 -32.19
C GLU A 94 35.01 -16.00 -30.71
N THR A 95 35.38 -15.01 -29.90
CA THR A 95 35.41 -15.14 -28.44
C THR A 95 33.98 -15.21 -27.91
N PHE A 96 33.41 -16.42 -27.84
CA PHE A 96 32.25 -16.64 -27.00
C PHE A 96 32.64 -16.36 -25.54
N PRO A 97 31.93 -15.46 -24.84
CA PRO A 97 32.24 -15.16 -23.44
C PRO A 97 32.16 -16.46 -22.64
N SER A 98 33.23 -16.75 -21.89
CA SER A 98 33.28 -17.95 -21.05
C SER A 98 32.05 -18.03 -20.13
N GLY A 99 31.60 -19.24 -19.78
CA GLY A 99 30.42 -19.43 -18.93
C GLY A 99 30.45 -18.65 -17.61
N LYS A 100 31.67 -18.35 -17.10
CA LYS A 100 31.89 -17.46 -15.95
C LYS A 100 31.47 -16.02 -16.22
N SER A 101 31.80 -15.48 -17.40
CA SER A 101 31.43 -14.11 -17.79
C SER A 101 29.90 -13.94 -17.86
N ILE A 102 29.21 -14.94 -18.42
CA ILE A 102 27.73 -14.98 -18.46
C ILE A 102 27.15 -15.05 -17.04
N PHE A 103 27.73 -15.89 -16.17
CA PHE A 103 27.29 -16.00 -14.77
C PHE A 103 27.38 -14.67 -14.01
N PHE A 104 28.51 -13.95 -14.11
CA PHE A 104 28.66 -12.64 -13.46
C PHE A 104 27.72 -11.57 -14.05
N PHE A 105 27.43 -11.64 -15.35
CA PHE A 105 26.45 -10.75 -15.99
C PHE A 105 25.03 -10.98 -15.43
N ILE A 106 24.60 -12.24 -15.30
CA ILE A 106 23.31 -12.59 -14.69
C ILE A 106 23.27 -12.12 -13.23
N LEU A 107 24.34 -12.32 -12.45
CA LEU A 107 24.40 -11.89 -11.06
C LEU A 107 24.25 -10.37 -10.91
N LYS A 108 24.83 -9.58 -11.83
CA LYS A 108 24.65 -8.11 -11.86
C LYS A 108 23.21 -7.71 -12.17
N ILE A 109 22.54 -8.40 -13.10
CA ILE A 109 21.12 -8.15 -13.41
C ILE A 109 20.26 -8.46 -12.19
N VAL A 110 20.47 -9.62 -11.55
CA VAL A 110 19.74 -10.01 -10.34
C VAL A 110 19.95 -9.00 -9.23
N PHE A 111 21.19 -8.55 -9.00
CA PHE A 111 21.49 -7.53 -8.01
C PHE A 111 20.82 -6.18 -8.33
N ALA A 112 20.87 -5.72 -9.59
CA ALA A 112 20.19 -4.50 -10.02
C ALA A 112 18.67 -4.59 -9.82
N PHE A 113 18.07 -5.75 -10.10
CA PHE A 113 16.64 -5.99 -9.88
C PHE A 113 16.29 -5.97 -8.39
N ILE A 114 17.14 -6.55 -7.53
CA ILE A 114 16.97 -6.47 -6.07
C ILE A 114 17.04 -5.01 -5.59
N LEU A 115 18.00 -4.21 -6.08
CA LEU A 115 18.07 -2.78 -5.75
C LEU A 115 16.82 -2.02 -6.21
N LEU A 116 16.28 -2.35 -7.39
CA LEU A 116 15.06 -1.73 -7.88
C LEU A 116 13.87 -2.01 -6.95
N ILE A 117 13.72 -3.26 -6.51
CA ILE A 117 12.67 -3.63 -5.55
C ILE A 117 12.85 -2.89 -4.22
N ILE A 118 14.08 -2.82 -3.70
CA ILE A 118 14.36 -2.12 -2.44
C ILE A 118 14.03 -0.63 -2.55
N THR A 119 14.49 0.03 -3.62
CA THR A 119 14.24 1.46 -3.85
C THR A 119 12.76 1.75 -4.07
N PHE A 120 12.04 0.89 -4.80
CA PHE A 120 10.58 1.00 -4.94
C PHE A 120 9.86 0.89 -3.59
N ASN A 121 10.23 -0.08 -2.75
CA ASN A 121 9.64 -0.22 -1.42
C ASN A 121 9.95 0.98 -0.50
N ILE A 122 11.16 1.54 -0.57
CA ILE A 122 11.52 2.76 0.16
C ILE A 122 10.68 3.94 -0.34
N TYR A 123 10.57 4.12 -1.66
CA TYR A 123 9.74 5.17 -2.27
C TYR A 123 8.28 5.07 -1.82
N GLN A 124 7.69 3.86 -1.85
CA GLN A 124 6.33 3.62 -1.38
C GLN A 124 6.17 4.00 0.10
N ARG A 125 7.11 3.60 0.98
CA ARG A 125 7.08 3.98 2.40
C ARG A 125 7.17 5.48 2.62
N ILE A 126 8.02 6.18 1.87
CA ILE A 126 8.16 7.65 1.94
C ILE A 126 6.85 8.31 1.48
N SER A 127 6.30 7.87 0.35
CA SER A 127 5.04 8.39 -0.20
C SER A 127 3.88 8.24 0.79
N ILE A 128 3.72 7.05 1.38
CA ILE A 128 2.70 6.78 2.41
C ILE A 128 2.91 7.68 3.63
N THR A 129 4.14 7.86 4.09
CA THR A 129 4.45 8.72 5.24
C THR A 129 4.11 10.19 4.96
N ASN A 130 4.43 10.68 3.76
CA ASN A 130 4.12 12.03 3.34
C ASN A 130 2.60 12.26 3.25
N SER A 131 1.86 11.30 2.69
CA SER A 131 0.39 11.34 2.66
C SER A 131 -0.19 11.39 4.07
N LYS A 132 0.29 10.53 4.99
CA LYS A 132 -0.14 10.55 6.39
C LYS A 132 0.14 11.88 7.08
N LYS A 133 1.29 12.49 6.79
CA LYS A 133 1.63 13.82 7.32
C LYS A 133 0.69 14.90 6.78
N LYS A 134 0.38 14.87 5.47
CA LYS A 134 -0.58 15.80 4.86
C LYS A 134 -1.97 15.66 5.49
N ASP A 135 -2.43 14.44 5.68
CA ASP A 135 -3.72 14.14 6.32
C ASP A 135 -3.77 14.64 7.77
N ARG A 136 -2.69 14.45 8.54
CA ARG A 136 -2.60 14.99 9.90
C ARG A 136 -2.62 16.51 9.93
N ASN A 137 -1.83 17.15 9.07
CA ASN A 137 -1.81 18.61 8.96
C ASN A 137 -3.20 19.16 8.58
N LEU A 138 -3.89 18.49 7.65
CA LEU A 138 -5.23 18.86 7.23
C LEU A 138 -6.24 18.71 8.36
N LEU A 139 -6.23 17.57 9.08
CA LEU A 139 -7.10 17.35 10.24
C LEU A 139 -6.87 18.40 11.35
N GLN A 140 -5.62 18.80 11.57
CA GLN A 140 -5.24 19.81 12.57
C GLN A 140 -5.73 21.23 12.26
N THR A 141 -6.22 21.50 11.05
CA THR A 141 -6.91 22.78 10.74
C THR A 141 -8.25 22.90 11.46
N VAL A 142 -8.88 21.76 11.77
CA VAL A 142 -10.20 21.68 12.43
C VAL A 142 -10.06 21.28 13.89
N THR A 143 -9.26 20.25 14.21
CA THR A 143 -9.22 19.69 15.57
C THR A 143 -7.86 19.18 15.99
N ASP A 144 -7.60 19.24 17.29
CA ASP A 144 -6.42 18.64 17.90
C ASP A 144 -6.50 17.11 17.83
N LEU A 145 -5.34 16.43 17.71
CA LEU A 145 -5.27 14.99 17.44
C LEU A 145 -5.54 14.09 18.66
N ASP A 146 -5.70 14.68 19.83
CA ASP A 146 -6.07 14.02 21.09
C ASP A 146 -7.57 14.15 21.40
N ARG A 147 -8.31 14.92 20.60
CA ARG A 147 -9.74 15.17 20.76
C ARG A 147 -10.62 14.24 19.93
N GLY A 148 -11.78 13.91 20.47
CA GLY A 148 -12.75 13.01 19.85
C GLY A 148 -12.22 11.59 19.61
N THR A 149 -13.09 10.73 19.09
CA THR A 149 -12.70 9.37 18.71
C THR A 149 -11.92 9.35 17.40
N TRP A 150 -11.32 8.20 17.05
CA TRP A 150 -10.69 8.03 15.73
C TRP A 150 -11.73 8.16 14.60
N SER A 151 -12.93 7.62 14.80
CA SER A 151 -14.01 7.61 13.80
C SER A 151 -14.57 9.00 13.53
N GLU A 152 -14.70 9.84 14.55
CA GLU A 152 -15.08 11.26 14.38
C GLU A 152 -14.01 12.03 13.60
N ARG A 153 -12.73 11.85 13.94
CA ARG A 153 -11.61 12.48 13.24
C ARG A 153 -11.45 11.99 11.80
N ASP A 154 -11.71 10.71 11.54
CA ASP A 154 -11.75 10.19 10.18
C ASP A 154 -12.88 10.84 9.37
N LEU A 155 -14.05 11.04 9.96
CA LEU A 155 -15.16 11.74 9.31
C LEU A 155 -14.80 13.19 8.98
N VAL A 156 -14.18 13.93 9.91
CA VAL A 156 -13.66 15.28 9.65
C VAL A 156 -12.70 15.27 8.46
N LEU A 157 -11.72 14.36 8.45
CA LEU A 157 -10.75 14.27 7.36
C LEU A 157 -11.42 13.94 6.02
N LYS A 158 -12.44 13.06 6.02
CA LYS A 158 -13.24 12.74 4.84
C LYS A 158 -13.98 13.96 4.32
N LEU A 159 -14.61 14.75 5.17
CA LEU A 159 -15.32 15.98 4.79
C LEU A 159 -14.37 17.04 4.22
N LEU A 160 -13.19 17.22 4.82
CA LEU A 160 -12.15 18.11 4.30
C LEU A 160 -11.68 17.67 2.90
N LYS A 161 -11.44 16.36 2.71
CA LYS A 161 -11.05 15.80 1.40
C LYS A 161 -12.17 15.86 0.36
N TYR A 162 -13.42 15.84 0.80
CA TYR A 162 -14.59 16.04 -0.04
C TYR A 162 -14.72 17.48 -0.56
N GLY A 163 -14.07 18.44 0.11
CA GLY A 163 -14.06 19.85 -0.28
C GLY A 163 -14.87 20.76 0.63
N ILE A 164 -15.36 20.26 1.77
CA ILE A 164 -15.96 21.12 2.79
C ILE A 164 -14.83 21.89 3.47
N SER A 165 -14.98 23.21 3.52
CA SER A 165 -13.95 24.10 4.04
C SER A 165 -13.79 23.96 5.55
N GLU A 166 -12.56 24.04 6.05
CA GLU A 166 -12.22 23.90 7.48
C GLU A 166 -13.00 24.86 8.40
N GLN A 167 -13.26 26.10 7.96
CA GLN A 167 -14.04 27.08 8.72
C GLN A 167 -15.54 26.72 8.87
N ASN A 168 -16.02 25.73 8.13
CA ASN A 168 -17.39 25.25 8.18
C ASN A 168 -17.54 23.93 8.95
N ILE A 169 -16.44 23.39 9.49
CA ILE A 169 -16.44 22.12 10.21
C ILE A 169 -16.07 22.39 11.67
N PHE A 170 -16.96 21.99 12.58
CA PHE A 170 -16.79 22.14 14.01
C PHE A 170 -16.82 20.76 14.63
N HIS A 171 -15.72 20.35 15.26
CA HIS A 171 -15.56 19.01 15.82
C HIS A 171 -15.50 19.06 17.34
N ASP A 172 -16.16 18.11 18.00
CA ASP A 172 -16.15 17.91 19.44
C ASP A 172 -16.65 19.18 20.18
N LEU A 173 -17.88 19.62 19.88
CA LEU A 173 -18.45 20.84 20.45
C LEU A 173 -19.05 20.56 21.84
N PHE A 174 -18.83 21.45 22.79
CA PHE A 174 -19.48 21.41 24.10
C PHE A 174 -20.42 22.60 24.25
N ILE A 175 -21.71 22.30 24.16
CA ILE A 175 -22.80 23.28 24.18
C ILE A 175 -23.42 23.36 25.57
N ARG A 176 -23.62 24.59 26.06
CA ARG A 176 -24.33 24.81 27.31
C ARG A 176 -25.80 24.48 27.14
N THR A 177 -26.30 23.64 28.04
CA THR A 177 -27.72 23.32 28.19
C THR A 177 -28.41 24.38 29.02
N HIS A 178 -29.75 24.44 28.95
CA HIS A 178 -30.58 25.34 29.79
C HIS A 178 -30.38 25.12 31.30
N LYS A 179 -29.90 23.94 31.71
CA LYS A 179 -29.63 23.60 33.12
C LYS A 179 -28.23 24.03 33.60
N GLY A 180 -27.44 24.68 32.75
CA GLY A 180 -26.06 25.11 33.07
C GLY A 180 -24.98 24.06 32.82
N ASN A 181 -25.34 22.79 32.62
CA ASN A 181 -24.42 21.70 32.23
C ASN A 181 -24.07 21.76 30.73
N PHE A 182 -23.13 20.91 30.28
CA PHE A 182 -22.73 20.80 28.88
C PHE A 182 -23.18 19.51 28.20
N SER A 183 -23.54 19.63 26.92
CA SER A 183 -23.77 18.53 25.99
C SER A 183 -22.65 18.51 24.95
N GLN A 184 -21.96 17.39 24.81
CA GLN A 184 -21.07 17.15 23.67
C GLN A 184 -21.91 16.98 22.39
N ILE A 185 -21.41 17.48 21.26
CA ILE A 185 -21.86 17.16 19.90
C ILE A 185 -20.62 16.78 19.10
N ASP A 186 -20.63 15.61 18.48
CA ASP A 186 -19.45 15.06 17.81
C ASP A 186 -18.97 15.96 16.67
N LEU A 187 -19.88 16.41 15.83
CA LEU A 187 -19.53 17.21 14.67
C LEU A 187 -20.72 18.04 14.16
N VAL A 188 -20.49 19.30 13.84
CA VAL A 188 -21.43 20.19 13.18
C VAL A 188 -20.80 20.75 11.91
N VAL A 189 -21.53 20.75 10.80
CA VAL A 189 -21.11 21.37 9.54
C VAL A 189 -22.11 22.45 9.13
N THR A 190 -21.60 23.64 8.81
CA THR A 190 -22.39 24.73 8.22
C THR A 190 -22.43 24.60 6.69
N THR A 191 -23.61 24.71 6.09
CA THR A 191 -23.80 24.56 4.64
C THR A 191 -24.74 25.62 4.09
N GLU A 192 -24.88 25.70 2.77
CA GLU A 192 -25.81 26.64 2.15
C GLU A 192 -27.30 26.29 2.33
N VAL A 193 -27.64 25.08 2.81
CA VAL A 193 -29.04 24.65 3.03
C VAL A 193 -29.42 24.56 4.51
N GLY A 194 -28.45 24.67 5.42
CA GLY A 194 -28.67 24.50 6.86
C GLY A 194 -27.46 23.92 7.60
N LEU A 195 -27.69 23.51 8.84
CA LEU A 195 -26.68 22.88 9.69
C LEU A 195 -26.81 21.36 9.64
N PHE A 196 -25.71 20.67 9.34
CA PHE A 196 -25.63 19.22 9.48
C PHE A 196 -25.07 18.91 10.86
N VAL A 197 -25.84 18.18 11.67
CA VAL A 197 -25.43 17.78 13.01
C VAL A 197 -25.20 16.27 12.97
N PHE A 198 -23.94 15.88 13.15
CA PHE A 198 -23.51 14.50 13.03
C PHE A 198 -23.41 13.84 14.41
N GLU A 199 -23.86 12.59 14.46
CA GLU A 199 -23.65 11.68 15.59
C GLU A 199 -22.91 10.45 15.07
N VAL A 200 -21.73 10.15 15.62
CA VAL A 200 -20.85 9.10 15.11
C VAL A 200 -20.89 7.88 16.04
N LYS A 201 -21.22 6.72 15.49
CA LYS A 201 -21.24 5.45 16.22
C LYS A 201 -20.28 4.45 15.59
N ASP A 202 -19.33 3.96 16.38
CA ASP A 202 -18.41 2.89 15.95
C ASP A 202 -18.78 1.57 16.61
N TYR A 203 -19.38 0.67 15.83
CA TYR A 203 -19.87 -0.61 16.33
C TYR A 203 -19.56 -1.77 15.37
N SER A 204 -19.71 -2.98 15.88
CA SER A 204 -19.61 -4.23 15.13
C SER A 204 -20.90 -5.04 15.23
N GLY A 205 -21.14 -5.94 14.27
CA GLY A 205 -22.30 -6.84 14.26
C GLY A 205 -23.58 -6.20 13.73
N TRP A 206 -24.72 -6.83 14.01
CA TRP A 206 -26.01 -6.39 13.47
C TRP A 206 -26.66 -5.34 14.36
N ILE A 207 -27.11 -4.25 13.76
CA ILE A 207 -27.77 -3.15 14.45
C ILE A 207 -29.26 -3.16 14.09
N TYR A 208 -30.09 -3.12 15.13
CA TYR A 208 -31.54 -3.04 15.05
C TYR A 208 -32.00 -1.81 15.82
N GLY A 209 -32.89 -1.03 15.21
CA GLY A 209 -33.28 0.28 15.71
C GLY A 209 -34.72 0.64 15.37
N ASP A 210 -35.36 1.29 16.33
CA ASP A 210 -36.67 1.92 16.16
C ASP A 210 -36.52 3.34 16.69
N GLY A 211 -36.83 4.34 15.87
CA GLY A 211 -36.71 5.76 16.22
C GLY A 211 -37.53 6.18 17.44
N ASN A 212 -38.63 5.47 17.73
CA ASN A 212 -39.50 5.74 18.87
C ASN A 212 -39.06 5.05 20.17
N LYS A 213 -38.03 4.19 20.13
CA LYS A 213 -37.52 3.51 21.32
C LYS A 213 -36.32 4.25 21.90
N THR A 214 -36.20 4.27 23.22
CA THR A 214 -35.07 4.92 23.91
C THR A 214 -33.75 4.19 23.72
N LYS A 215 -33.79 2.91 23.36
CA LYS A 215 -32.62 2.06 23.17
C LYS A 215 -32.71 1.27 21.88
N TRP A 216 -31.58 1.10 21.24
CA TRP A 216 -31.37 0.21 20.10
C TRP A 216 -30.60 -1.03 20.53
N THR A 217 -30.58 -2.03 19.65
CA THR A 217 -29.96 -3.32 19.93
C THR A 217 -28.81 -3.59 18.96
N LYS A 218 -27.66 -3.96 19.51
CA LYS A 218 -26.52 -4.51 18.78
C LYS A 218 -26.44 -6.00 19.06
N VAL A 219 -26.34 -6.81 18.01
CA VAL A 219 -26.25 -8.26 18.07
C VAL A 219 -24.88 -8.71 17.56
N LEU A 220 -24.14 -9.44 18.41
CA LEU A 220 -22.81 -9.98 18.15
C LEU A 220 -22.84 -11.52 18.11
N ALA A 221 -21.69 -12.11 17.77
CA ALA A 221 -21.47 -13.57 17.80
C ALA A 221 -22.56 -14.35 17.04
N TYR A 222 -22.89 -13.90 15.81
CA TYR A 222 -23.90 -14.51 14.94
C TYR A 222 -25.26 -14.73 15.64
N GLY A 223 -25.73 -13.76 16.42
CA GLY A 223 -27.02 -13.84 17.10
C GLY A 223 -26.97 -14.19 18.58
N LYS A 224 -25.81 -14.64 19.09
CA LYS A 224 -25.70 -15.19 20.45
C LYS A 224 -25.65 -14.13 21.55
N GLN A 225 -25.20 -12.92 21.24
CA GLN A 225 -25.04 -11.87 22.24
C GLN A 225 -25.81 -10.62 21.82
N LYS A 226 -26.65 -10.08 22.72
CA LYS A 226 -27.42 -8.86 22.49
C LYS A 226 -27.04 -7.81 23.52
N TYR A 227 -26.72 -6.61 23.03
CA TYR A 227 -26.37 -5.46 23.84
C TYR A 227 -27.28 -4.30 23.47
N TYR A 228 -27.75 -3.55 24.46
CA TYR A 228 -28.56 -2.36 24.24
C TYR A 228 -27.71 -1.11 24.36
N PHE A 229 -27.92 -0.14 23.49
CA PHE A 229 -27.30 1.18 23.57
C PHE A 229 -28.36 2.26 23.39
N TYR A 230 -28.09 3.48 23.86
CA TYR A 230 -29.03 4.59 23.73
C TYR A 230 -29.27 4.91 22.25
N ASN A 231 -30.51 5.25 21.91
CA ASN A 231 -30.90 5.53 20.54
C ASN A 231 -30.17 6.79 20.01
N PRO A 232 -29.34 6.66 18.96
CA PRO A 232 -28.56 7.78 18.43
C PRO A 232 -29.42 8.86 17.77
N ILE A 233 -30.62 8.54 17.27
CA ILE A 233 -31.58 9.55 16.77
C ILE A 233 -31.99 10.48 17.91
N LEU A 234 -32.40 9.90 19.04
CA LEU A 234 -32.85 10.69 20.20
C LEU A 234 -31.70 11.50 20.80
N GLN A 235 -30.50 10.92 20.81
CA GLN A 235 -29.30 11.60 21.23
C GLN A 235 -29.05 12.87 20.38
N ASN A 236 -29.01 12.70 19.07
CA ASN A 236 -28.72 13.80 18.16
C ASN A 236 -29.86 14.84 18.11
N ASN A 237 -31.11 14.42 18.28
CA ASN A 237 -32.24 15.34 18.41
C ASN A 237 -32.08 16.26 19.63
N LYS A 238 -31.65 15.72 20.77
CA LYS A 238 -31.36 16.52 21.96
C LYS A 238 -30.21 17.49 21.74
N HIS A 239 -29.20 17.10 20.96
CA HIS A 239 -28.11 17.98 20.55
C HIS A 239 -28.61 19.15 19.69
N ILE A 240 -29.46 18.86 18.71
CA ILE A 240 -30.12 19.86 17.85
C ILE A 240 -31.00 20.80 18.68
N GLU A 241 -31.76 20.30 19.65
CA GLU A 241 -32.57 21.14 20.55
C GLU A 241 -31.70 22.10 21.37
N ASN A 242 -30.57 21.62 21.92
CA ASN A 242 -29.64 22.48 22.64
C ASN A 242 -29.02 23.55 21.73
N LEU A 243 -28.67 23.20 20.49
CA LEU A 243 -28.21 24.16 19.47
C LEU A 243 -29.28 25.21 19.17
N LYS A 244 -30.53 24.78 18.90
CA LYS A 244 -31.66 25.68 18.62
C LYS A 244 -31.88 26.68 19.76
N ASN A 245 -31.79 26.22 21.01
CA ASN A 245 -31.94 27.08 22.18
C ASN A 245 -30.84 28.15 22.26
N GLN A 246 -29.58 27.82 21.93
CA GLN A 246 -28.51 28.80 21.87
C GLN A 246 -28.61 29.76 20.68
N LEU A 247 -29.27 29.32 19.62
CA LEU A 247 -29.40 30.05 18.37
C LEU A 247 -30.78 30.69 18.18
N ILE A 248 -31.61 30.75 19.24
CA ILE A 248 -33.03 31.13 19.16
C ILE A 248 -33.27 32.53 18.58
N ASN A 249 -32.29 33.43 18.73
CA ASN A 249 -32.35 34.80 18.20
C ASN A 249 -31.87 34.91 16.75
N PHE A 250 -31.46 33.81 16.13
CA PHE A 250 -30.80 33.77 14.82
C PHE A 250 -31.56 32.86 13.84
N SER A 251 -32.69 33.32 13.30
CA SER A 251 -33.45 32.73 12.17
C SER A 251 -33.96 31.27 12.29
N ASN A 252 -34.90 30.89 11.43
CA ASN A 252 -35.41 29.53 11.29
C ASN A 252 -34.46 28.69 10.41
N ILE A 253 -33.29 28.34 10.95
CA ILE A 253 -32.27 27.57 10.24
C ILE A 253 -32.72 26.09 10.18
N PRO A 254 -32.70 25.43 9.00
CA PRO A 254 -32.87 23.98 8.91
C PRO A 254 -31.72 23.24 9.59
N TYR A 255 -32.05 22.22 10.37
CA TYR A 255 -31.09 21.31 11.00
C TYR A 255 -31.32 19.91 10.44
N PHE A 256 -30.27 19.28 9.95
CA PHE A 256 -30.31 17.92 9.43
C PHE A 256 -29.52 17.01 10.37
N SER A 257 -30.21 16.01 10.93
CA SER A 257 -29.62 15.02 11.83
C SER A 257 -28.99 13.91 11.00
N ILE A 258 -27.68 13.68 11.12
CA ILE A 258 -26.98 12.64 10.34
C ILE A 258 -26.26 11.69 11.30
N VAL A 259 -26.83 10.51 11.51
CA VAL A 259 -26.21 9.45 12.31
C VAL A 259 -25.33 8.58 11.41
N VAL A 260 -24.02 8.58 11.68
CA VAL A 260 -23.03 7.86 10.87
C VAL A 260 -22.50 6.65 11.62
N PHE A 261 -22.68 5.47 11.05
CA PHE A 261 -22.18 4.21 11.59
C PHE A 261 -20.85 3.81 10.94
N TYR A 262 -19.82 3.82 11.77
CA TYR A 262 -18.50 3.24 11.53
C TYR A 262 -18.44 1.77 11.96
N GLY A 263 -17.26 1.18 11.80
CA GLY A 263 -16.96 -0.18 12.22
C GLY A 263 -17.59 -1.26 11.35
N ASN A 264 -17.37 -2.52 11.73
CA ASN A 264 -17.84 -3.70 11.00
C ASN A 264 -19.28 -4.06 11.41
N CYS A 265 -20.17 -3.07 11.40
CA CYS A 265 -21.60 -3.27 11.65
C CYS A 265 -22.43 -3.26 10.37
N GLU A 266 -23.56 -3.96 10.43
CA GLU A 266 -24.59 -3.98 9.40
C GLU A 266 -25.91 -3.48 10.00
N LEU A 267 -26.51 -2.47 9.38
CA LEU A 267 -27.82 -1.98 9.75
C LEU A 267 -28.87 -2.93 9.17
N LYS A 268 -29.57 -3.68 10.02
CA LYS A 268 -30.51 -4.73 9.59
C LYS A 268 -31.93 -4.20 9.44
N ASP A 269 -32.54 -3.84 10.56
CA ASP A 269 -33.91 -3.31 10.59
C ASP A 269 -33.88 -2.00 11.39
N ILE A 270 -34.06 -0.91 10.66
CA ILE A 270 -34.11 0.45 11.18
C ILE A 270 -35.45 1.05 10.75
N SER A 271 -36.31 1.32 11.72
CA SER A 271 -37.68 1.79 11.48
C SER A 271 -37.96 3.13 12.17
N PHE A 272 -39.00 3.83 11.72
CA PHE A 272 -39.49 5.09 12.29
C PHE A 272 -38.42 6.20 12.37
N VAL A 273 -37.65 6.37 11.29
CA VAL A 273 -36.66 7.45 11.18
C VAL A 273 -37.41 8.77 10.90
N PRO A 274 -37.28 9.81 11.74
CA PRO A 274 -37.98 11.09 11.53
C PRO A 274 -37.53 11.83 10.27
N GLU A 275 -38.39 12.69 9.74
CA GLU A 275 -38.03 13.61 8.66
C GLU A 275 -36.84 14.50 9.08
N GLY A 276 -35.95 14.78 8.13
CA GLY A 276 -34.70 15.51 8.39
C GLY A 276 -33.64 14.70 9.16
N THR A 277 -33.90 13.43 9.46
CA THR A 277 -32.93 12.50 10.04
C THR A 277 -32.48 11.47 9.03
N PHE A 278 -31.15 11.28 8.94
CA PHE A 278 -30.52 10.35 8.03
C PHE A 278 -29.62 9.42 8.83
N ILE A 279 -29.69 8.12 8.52
CA ILE A 279 -28.84 7.11 9.12
C ILE A 279 -28.08 6.45 8.00
N THR A 280 -26.76 6.41 8.13
CA THR A 280 -25.91 5.92 7.06
C THR A 280 -24.67 5.23 7.58
N LYS A 281 -24.14 4.34 6.76
CA LYS A 281 -22.78 3.82 6.92
C LYS A 281 -21.80 4.86 6.38
N VAL A 282 -20.61 4.97 6.97
CA VAL A 282 -19.62 5.99 6.57
C VAL A 282 -19.30 5.95 5.07
N GLU A 283 -19.31 4.79 4.44
CA GLU A 283 -19.04 4.61 3.01
C GLU A 283 -20.02 5.39 2.12
N ARG A 284 -21.24 5.67 2.62
CA ARG A 284 -22.32 6.35 1.91
C ARG A 284 -22.64 7.74 2.46
N VAL A 285 -21.78 8.30 3.32
CA VAL A 285 -22.04 9.60 3.96
C VAL A 285 -22.18 10.74 2.94
N PHE A 286 -21.39 10.70 1.86
CA PHE A 286 -21.45 11.73 0.81
C PHE A 286 -22.71 11.62 -0.06
N GLU A 287 -23.30 10.43 -0.20
CA GLU A 287 -24.59 10.28 -0.86
C GLU A 287 -25.69 11.02 -0.07
N VAL A 288 -25.67 10.90 1.26
CA VAL A 288 -26.60 11.61 2.15
C VAL A 288 -26.38 13.12 2.09
N ILE A 289 -25.12 13.57 2.15
CA ILE A 289 -24.79 15.00 2.03
C ILE A 289 -25.33 15.57 0.72
N ASN A 290 -25.08 14.89 -0.41
CA ASN A 290 -25.57 15.34 -1.71
C ASN A 290 -27.09 15.30 -1.82
N LEU A 291 -27.74 14.28 -1.26
CA LEU A 291 -29.18 14.20 -1.18
C LEU A 291 -29.77 15.42 -0.46
N ILE A 292 -29.20 15.80 0.69
CA ILE A 292 -29.66 16.95 1.46
C ILE A 292 -29.42 18.25 0.69
N LEU A 293 -28.20 18.45 0.15
CA LEU A 293 -27.85 19.67 -0.59
C LEU A 293 -28.73 19.88 -1.83
N ASN A 294 -29.06 18.81 -2.55
CA ASN A 294 -29.83 18.91 -3.80
C ASN A 294 -31.35 19.01 -3.59
N ASN A 295 -31.87 18.53 -2.45
CA ASN A 295 -33.32 18.48 -2.21
C ASN A 295 -33.82 19.60 -1.30
N ASN A 296 -32.95 20.52 -0.86
CA ASN A 296 -33.33 21.62 0.01
C ASN A 296 -32.95 22.96 -0.61
N ASN A 297 -33.75 23.99 -0.33
CA ASN A 297 -33.47 25.33 -0.81
C ASN A 297 -32.26 25.91 -0.06
N LYS A 298 -31.45 26.67 -0.79
CA LYS A 298 -30.39 27.47 -0.18
C LYS A 298 -31.03 28.50 0.76
N ILE A 299 -30.38 28.74 1.89
CA ILE A 299 -30.81 29.70 2.89
C ILE A 299 -29.87 30.89 2.92
N GLU A 300 -30.44 32.06 3.17
CA GLU A 300 -29.68 33.26 3.49
C GLU A 300 -29.58 33.40 5.01
N TYR A 301 -28.35 33.27 5.53
CA TYR A 301 -28.12 33.38 6.96
C TYR A 301 -28.22 34.82 7.41
N SER A 302 -29.26 35.15 8.19
CA SER A 302 -29.45 36.50 8.75
C SER A 302 -28.27 37.01 9.59
N ASN A 303 -27.56 36.10 10.29
CA ASN A 303 -26.43 36.41 11.16
C ASN A 303 -25.41 35.25 11.16
N LEU A 304 -24.82 34.92 10.00
CA LEU A 304 -23.86 33.82 9.89
C LEU A 304 -22.71 33.95 10.90
N ASP A 305 -22.15 35.15 11.08
CA ASP A 305 -21.04 35.38 12.00
C ASP A 305 -21.37 35.02 13.45
N LYS A 306 -22.60 35.29 13.91
CA LYS A 306 -23.01 34.96 15.28
C LYS A 306 -23.19 33.46 15.46
N ILE A 307 -23.73 32.77 14.45
CA ILE A 307 -23.84 31.31 14.45
C ILE A 307 -22.43 30.70 14.51
N LEU A 308 -21.53 31.16 13.65
CA LEU A 308 -20.13 30.71 13.64
C LEU A 308 -19.44 30.99 14.98
N ASN A 309 -19.71 32.13 15.62
CA ASN A 309 -19.15 32.43 16.94
C ASN A 309 -19.65 31.46 18.02
N VAL A 310 -20.95 31.16 18.07
CA VAL A 310 -21.50 30.17 19.02
C VAL A 310 -20.86 28.79 18.81
N LEU A 311 -20.70 28.35 17.55
CA LEU A 311 -20.06 27.07 17.23
C LEU A 311 -18.57 27.06 17.62
N LYS A 312 -17.83 28.14 17.33
CA LYS A 312 -16.43 28.30 17.72
C LYS A 312 -16.24 28.33 19.23
N GLU A 313 -17.07 29.07 19.97
CA GLU A 313 -17.06 29.08 21.43
C GLU A 313 -17.34 27.70 22.01
N SER A 314 -18.30 26.98 21.43
CA SER A 314 -18.63 25.61 21.86
C SER A 314 -17.48 24.64 21.60
N GLN A 315 -16.75 24.81 20.50
CA GLN A 315 -15.53 24.04 20.22
C GLN A 315 -14.39 24.37 21.19
N LEU A 316 -14.25 25.65 21.59
CA LEU A 316 -13.30 26.08 22.63
C LEU A 316 -13.65 25.52 24.00
N ASN A 317 -14.93 25.47 24.38
CA ASN A 317 -15.38 24.81 25.61
C ASN A 317 -14.96 23.34 25.62
N GLY A 318 -15.01 22.67 24.47
CA GLY A 318 -14.56 21.29 24.35
C GLY A 318 -13.04 21.12 24.51
N ARG A 319 -12.24 22.19 24.47
CA ARG A 319 -10.81 22.15 24.83
C ARG A 319 -10.57 22.29 26.33
N ASP A 320 -11.58 22.68 27.11
CA ASP A 320 -11.45 22.82 28.56
C ASP A 320 -11.57 21.45 29.23
N TYR A 321 -10.46 20.98 29.81
CA TYR A 321 -10.39 19.72 30.53
C TYR A 321 -11.43 19.61 31.66
N LYS A 322 -11.73 20.69 32.37
CA LYS A 322 -12.73 20.67 33.46
C LYS A 322 -14.14 20.44 32.93
N ILE A 323 -14.46 21.04 31.78
CA ILE A 323 -15.74 20.84 31.12
C ILE A 323 -15.86 19.39 30.62
N GLN A 324 -14.80 18.84 30.03
CA GLN A 324 -14.77 17.45 29.58
C GLN A 324 -14.96 16.47 30.74
N GLU A 325 -14.23 16.64 31.85
CA GLU A 325 -14.35 15.75 33.01
C GLU A 325 -15.74 15.83 33.65
N LEU A 326 -16.27 17.05 33.84
CA LEU A 326 -17.63 17.23 34.36
C LEU A 326 -18.67 16.56 33.45
N HIS A 327 -18.49 16.62 32.13
CA HIS A 327 -19.37 15.93 31.20
C HIS A 327 -19.28 14.40 31.34
N LYS A 328 -18.07 13.83 31.42
CA LYS A 328 -17.87 12.39 31.64
C LYS A 328 -18.52 11.92 32.94
N GLU A 329 -18.38 12.68 34.01
CA GLU A 329 -19.02 12.39 35.30
C GLU A 329 -20.55 12.41 35.19
N ASN A 330 -21.11 13.44 34.55
CA ASN A 330 -22.55 13.52 34.31
C ASN A 330 -23.07 12.34 33.47
N VAL A 331 -22.34 11.92 32.43
CA VAL A 331 -22.71 10.74 31.62
C VAL A 331 -22.66 9.47 32.46
N LYS A 332 -21.61 9.28 33.27
CA LYS A 332 -21.50 8.12 34.19
C LYS A 332 -22.65 8.08 35.19
N ASP A 333 -23.03 9.23 35.75
CA ASP A 333 -24.15 9.32 36.68
C ASP A 333 -25.49 8.97 35.99
N MET A 334 -25.72 9.50 34.77
CA MET A 334 -26.90 9.16 33.97
C MET A 334 -27.01 7.68 33.61
N LEU A 335 -25.88 7.00 33.36
CA LEU A 335 -25.84 5.57 33.06
C LEU A 335 -25.96 4.69 34.32
N GLY A 336 -25.70 5.27 35.50
CA GLY A 336 -25.69 4.63 36.81
C GLY A 336 -24.35 3.94 37.11
N LYS A 337 -23.77 4.24 38.28
CA LYS A 337 -22.44 3.76 38.76
C LYS A 337 -22.27 2.22 38.74
N HIS A 338 -23.35 1.45 38.72
CA HIS A 338 -23.35 -0.02 38.78
C HIS A 338 -23.34 -0.73 37.42
N ARG A 339 -23.21 0.00 36.31
CA ARG A 339 -23.36 -0.56 34.94
C ARG A 339 -22.13 -0.39 34.05
N VAL A 340 -21.02 0.11 34.62
CA VAL A 340 -19.73 0.23 33.94
C VAL A 340 -18.77 -0.75 34.61
N PHE A 341 -18.37 -1.80 33.91
CA PHE A 341 -17.25 -2.65 34.30
C PHE A 341 -16.08 -2.28 33.38
N GLU A 342 -14.94 -1.92 33.98
CA GLU A 342 -13.68 -1.67 33.27
C GLU A 342 -13.07 -2.95 32.70
#